data_AF-A0A0Q4JQ57-F1
#
_entry.id   AF-A0A0Q4JQ57-F1
#
_cell.length_a   1.000
_cell.length_b   1.000
_cell.length_c   1.000
_cell.angle_alpha   90.00
_cell.angle_beta   90.00
_cell.angle_gamma   90.00
#
_symmetry.space_group_name_H-M   'P 1'
#
loop_
_entity.id
_entity.type
_entity.pdbx_description
1 polymer ?
#
loop_
_entity_poly.entity_id
_entity_poly.type
_entity_poly.pdbx_seq_one_letter_code
_entity_poly.pdbx_strand_id
1 'polypeptide(L)'
;MGEIIGRQPATYLITPSKPRPAWYGTIEGGEKTGFGGHSITGGKRFTNEQARECISRGLDVLTAPAITVKRNSSIDEIWSGAHGPRPVYQFECPIIRRMADGRVRVIAPSGVEKIVEADGWTSPDRKQSSRRSMAA
;
A
#
# COMPACT_ATOMS: atom_id res chain seq x y z
N MET A 1 -2.30 16.88 0.31
CA MET A 1 -1.82 15.49 0.20
C MET A 1 -0.68 15.33 1.20
N GLY A 2 -0.59 14.22 1.94
CA GLY A 2 0.52 14.01 2.88
C GLY A 2 1.83 13.71 2.16
N GLU A 3 2.95 13.89 2.86
CA GLU A 3 4.29 13.58 2.37
C GLU A 3 4.43 12.07 2.07
N ILE A 4 5.06 11.73 0.96
CA ILE A 4 5.39 10.33 0.63
C ILE A 4 6.62 9.93 1.42
N ILE A 5 6.44 9.02 2.38
CA ILE A 5 7.51 8.65 3.33
C ILE A 5 8.18 7.32 3.02
N GLY A 6 7.71 6.58 2.02
CA GLY A 6 8.29 5.31 1.60
C GLY A 6 7.26 4.30 1.10
N ARG A 7 7.68 3.04 0.99
CA ARG A 7 6.84 1.94 0.47
C ARG A 7 5.98 1.30 1.54
N GLN A 8 6.52 1.15 2.75
CA GLN A 8 5.86 0.57 3.91
C GLN A 8 6.65 0.94 5.18
N PRO A 9 6.07 0.79 6.37
CA PRO A 9 6.82 0.89 7.62
C PRO A 9 7.93 -0.16 7.70
N ALA A 10 9.06 0.21 8.30
CA ALA A 10 10.18 -0.70 8.58
C ALA A 10 9.87 -1.66 9.74
N THR A 11 9.00 -1.24 10.64
CA THR A 11 8.48 -2.03 11.76
C THR A 11 6.99 -1.80 11.87
N TYR A 12 6.23 -2.87 12.06
CA TYR A 12 4.78 -2.77 12.27
C TYR A 12 4.36 -3.73 13.37
N LEU A 13 3.41 -3.28 14.19
CA LEU A 13 2.88 -4.08 15.28
C LEU A 13 1.82 -5.05 14.74
N ILE A 14 1.99 -6.33 15.05
CA ILE A 14 1.00 -7.36 14.75
C ILE A 14 0.23 -7.64 16.03
N THR A 15 -1.08 -7.38 16.03
CA THR A 15 -1.99 -7.88 17.07
C THR A 15 -2.57 -9.21 16.60
N PRO A 16 -2.21 -10.36 17.20
CA PRO A 16 -2.62 -11.69 16.70
C PRO A 16 -4.13 -11.89 16.59
N SER A 17 -4.90 -11.23 17.47
CA SER A 17 -6.37 -11.32 17.53
C SER A 17 -7.10 -10.39 16.56
N LYS A 18 -6.40 -9.48 15.87
CA LYS A 18 -7.02 -8.58 14.88
C LYS A 18 -6.68 -9.05 13.46
N PRO A 19 -7.66 -9.12 12.55
CA PRO A 19 -7.42 -9.51 11.16
C PRO A 19 -6.39 -8.56 10.54
N ARG A 20 -5.38 -9.13 9.85
CA ARG A 20 -4.27 -8.40 9.23
C ARG A 20 -4.80 -7.26 8.34
N PRO A 21 -4.53 -5.97 8.67
CA PRO A 21 -4.68 -4.89 7.70
C PRO A 21 -3.44 -4.81 6.79
N ALA A 22 -2.71 -5.92 6.61
CA ALA A 22 -1.33 -5.87 6.20
C ALA A 22 -1.23 -5.50 4.71
N TRP A 23 -0.98 -4.22 4.45
CA TRP A 23 -0.42 -3.72 3.21
C TRP A 23 1.10 -3.93 3.16
N TYR A 24 1.62 -4.90 3.91
CA TYR A 24 3.06 -5.08 4.13
C TYR A 24 3.51 -6.45 3.67
N GLY A 25 4.69 -6.48 3.07
CA GLY A 25 5.36 -7.71 2.66
C GLY A 25 6.86 -7.57 2.77
N THR A 26 7.57 -8.56 2.27
CA THR A 26 9.03 -8.61 2.29
C THR A 26 9.58 -7.88 1.06
N ILE A 27 10.25 -6.74 1.27
CA ILE A 27 10.96 -6.01 0.21
C ILE A 27 12.43 -6.40 0.24
N GLU A 28 12.86 -7.21 -0.72
CA GLU A 28 14.26 -7.58 -0.87
C GLU A 28 15.09 -6.40 -1.40
N GLY A 29 16.25 -6.14 -0.79
CA GLY A 29 17.12 -5.01 -1.14
C GLY A 29 16.55 -3.63 -0.76
N GLY A 30 15.51 -3.59 0.07
CA GLY A 30 14.98 -2.33 0.61
C GLY A 30 15.85 -1.77 1.73
N GLU A 31 15.96 -0.45 1.79
CA GLU A 31 16.71 0.26 2.82
C GLU A 31 15.78 0.95 3.82
N LYS A 32 16.16 0.93 5.10
CA LYS A 32 15.44 1.67 6.13
C LYS A 32 15.77 3.16 6.02
N THR A 33 14.75 3.99 5.87
CA THR A 33 14.85 5.44 5.68
C THR A 33 13.84 6.20 6.53
N GLY A 34 13.93 7.53 6.51
CA GLY A 34 13.11 8.43 7.32
C GLY A 34 13.64 8.62 8.74
N PHE A 35 12.98 9.48 9.52
CA PHE A 35 13.31 9.69 10.93
C PHE A 35 13.32 8.34 11.66
N GLY A 36 14.39 8.03 12.40
CA GLY A 36 14.52 6.76 13.13
C GLY A 36 14.50 5.48 12.29
N GLY A 37 14.58 5.57 10.94
CA GLY A 37 14.48 4.41 10.07
C GLY A 37 13.09 3.77 10.01
N HIS A 38 12.02 4.58 10.18
CA HIS A 38 10.64 4.12 10.25
C HIS A 38 10.04 3.63 8.92
N SER A 39 10.66 3.91 7.78
CA SER A 39 10.15 3.55 6.46
C SER A 39 11.11 2.66 5.70
N ILE A 40 10.60 1.93 4.70
CA ILE A 40 11.42 1.21 3.71
C ILE A 40 11.30 1.90 2.35
N THR A 41 12.44 2.16 1.70
CA THR A 41 12.54 2.68 0.32
C THR A 41 13.40 1.76 -0.55
N GLY A 42 13.29 1.91 -1.87
CA GLY A 42 14.07 1.10 -2.83
C GLY A 42 13.69 -0.39 -2.83
N GLY A 43 14.66 -1.23 -3.18
CA GLY A 43 14.52 -2.67 -3.31
C GLY A 43 13.80 -3.14 -4.57
N LYS A 44 13.51 -4.46 -4.63
CA LYS A 44 12.81 -5.08 -5.75
C LYS A 44 11.45 -4.43 -6.01
N ARG A 45 11.07 -4.34 -7.29
CA ARG A 45 9.80 -3.74 -7.75
C ARG A 45 8.60 -4.25 -6.98
N PHE A 46 8.46 -5.58 -6.87
CA PHE A 46 7.42 -6.23 -6.07
C PHE A 46 8.02 -6.89 -4.83
N THR A 47 7.20 -7.00 -3.79
CA THR A 47 7.51 -7.83 -2.62
C THR A 47 7.54 -9.31 -2.99
N ASN A 48 8.17 -10.12 -2.15
CA ASN A 48 8.24 -11.57 -2.37
C ASN A 48 6.84 -12.22 -2.42
N GLU A 49 5.91 -11.72 -1.61
CA GLU A 49 4.54 -12.18 -1.55
C GLU A 49 3.77 -11.79 -2.82
N GLN A 50 3.96 -10.56 -3.32
CA GLN A 50 3.41 -10.16 -4.63
C GLN A 50 3.98 -11.00 -5.76
N ALA A 51 5.29 -11.27 -5.76
CA ALA A 51 5.94 -12.07 -6.80
C ALA A 51 5.40 -13.50 -6.81
N ARG A 52 5.25 -14.14 -5.64
CA ARG A 52 4.63 -15.47 -5.51
C ARG A 52 3.22 -15.51 -6.07
N GLU A 53 2.42 -14.48 -5.76
CA GLU A 53 1.04 -14.38 -6.23
C GLU A 53 0.96 -14.13 -7.74
N CYS A 54 1.83 -13.29 -8.29
CA CYS A 54 1.96 -13.14 -9.75
C CYS A 54 2.23 -14.49 -10.42
N ILE A 55 3.23 -15.23 -9.94
CA ILE A 55 3.59 -16.55 -10.48
C ILE A 55 2.42 -17.52 -10.39
N SER A 56 1.72 -17.58 -9.26
CA SER A 56 0.55 -18.45 -9.07
C SER A 56 -0.60 -18.16 -10.05
N ARG A 57 -0.64 -16.94 -10.59
CA ARG A 57 -1.66 -16.46 -11.53
C ARG A 57 -1.19 -16.47 -12.98
N GLY A 58 0.02 -16.95 -13.26
CA GLY A 58 0.61 -16.93 -14.59
C GLY A 58 1.00 -15.53 -15.07
N LEU A 59 1.19 -14.57 -14.15
CA LEU A 59 1.70 -13.23 -14.47
C LEU A 59 3.23 -13.24 -14.38
N ASP A 60 3.89 -12.72 -15.42
CA ASP A 60 5.33 -12.47 -15.36
C ASP A 60 5.64 -11.31 -14.40
N VAL A 61 6.39 -11.62 -13.34
CA VAL A 61 6.76 -10.67 -12.27
C VAL A 61 7.49 -9.45 -12.83
N LEU A 62 8.26 -9.58 -13.91
CA LEU A 62 9.04 -8.48 -14.46
C LEU A 62 8.19 -7.51 -15.27
N THR A 63 7.24 -8.04 -16.05
CA THR A 63 6.43 -7.27 -17.01
C THR A 63 4.99 -7.04 -16.56
N ALA A 64 4.56 -7.59 -15.42
CA ALA A 64 3.18 -7.46 -14.95
C ALA A 64 2.75 -5.98 -14.91
N PRO A 65 1.56 -5.67 -15.45
CA PRO A 65 1.00 -4.34 -15.36
C PRO A 65 0.79 -4.00 -13.88
N ALA A 66 1.16 -2.78 -13.49
CA ALA A 66 1.05 -2.33 -12.11
C ALA A 66 0.38 -0.96 -12.02
N ILE A 67 -0.15 -0.67 -10.84
CA ILE A 67 -0.61 0.67 -10.46
C ILE A 67 0.15 1.11 -9.22
N THR A 68 0.49 2.40 -9.17
CA THR A 68 0.99 3.02 -7.96
C THR A 68 -0.15 3.17 -6.96
N VAL A 69 -0.09 2.43 -5.86
CA VAL A 69 -1.06 2.51 -4.77
C VAL A 69 -0.59 3.49 -3.70
N LYS A 70 -1.52 4.31 -3.18
CA LYS A 70 -1.28 5.30 -2.13
C LYS A 70 -2.16 5.02 -0.91
N ARG A 71 -1.56 4.99 0.27
CA ARG A 71 -2.23 4.73 1.54
C ARG A 71 -1.76 5.69 2.61
N ASN A 72 -2.68 6.29 3.34
CA ASN A 72 -2.34 7.05 4.55
C ASN A 72 -1.73 6.10 5.58
N SER A 73 -0.65 6.53 6.20
CA SER A 73 -0.10 5.88 7.38
C SER A 73 -1.14 5.82 8.51
N SER A 74 -1.05 4.76 9.31
CA SER A 74 -1.82 4.65 10.55
C SER A 74 -1.01 5.16 11.74
N ILE A 75 -1.73 5.48 12.83
CA ILE A 75 -1.12 5.92 14.09
C ILE A 75 -0.20 4.85 14.68
N ASP A 76 -0.48 3.58 14.40
CA ASP A 76 0.30 2.43 14.86
C ASP A 76 1.58 2.22 14.02
N GLU A 77 1.75 2.97 12.92
CA GLU A 77 2.93 2.92 12.05
C GLU A 77 3.86 4.11 12.28
N ILE A 78 3.28 5.30 12.39
CA ILE A 78 4.03 6.54 12.63
C ILE A 78 3.13 7.56 13.32
N TRP A 79 3.66 8.12 14.41
CA TRP A 79 3.03 9.27 15.05
C TRP A 79 3.44 10.56 14.33
N SER A 80 2.47 11.25 13.72
CA SER A 80 2.69 12.49 12.97
C SER A 80 2.02 13.72 13.63
N GLY A 81 1.70 13.63 14.92
CA GLY A 81 0.94 14.66 15.65
C GLY A 81 -0.57 14.67 15.33
N ALA A 82 -1.33 15.48 16.07
CA ALA A 82 -2.79 15.50 16.02
C ALA A 82 -3.40 16.31 14.85
N HIS A 83 -2.66 17.30 14.31
CA HIS A 83 -3.21 18.32 13.40
C HIS A 83 -2.49 18.44 12.04
N GLY A 84 -1.56 17.52 11.73
CA GLY A 84 -0.84 17.50 10.46
C GLY A 84 -1.48 16.58 9.40
N PRO A 85 -1.19 16.79 8.10
CA PRO A 85 -1.54 15.82 7.08
C PRO A 85 -0.84 14.49 7.37
N ARG A 86 -1.59 13.38 7.32
CA ARG A 86 -1.00 12.06 7.57
C ARG A 86 0.01 11.69 6.48
N PRO A 87 1.22 11.22 6.86
CA PRO A 87 2.17 10.68 5.90
C PRO A 87 1.56 9.59 5.03
N VAL A 88 2.05 9.43 3.82
CA VAL A 88 1.53 8.51 2.81
C VAL A 88 2.59 7.48 2.45
N TYR A 89 2.21 6.20 2.48
CA TYR A 89 2.99 5.14 1.86
C TYR A 89 2.57 4.96 0.41
N GLN A 90 3.55 4.79 -0.46
CA GLN A 90 3.37 4.62 -1.89
C GLN A 90 4.12 3.39 -2.40
N PHE A 91 3.43 2.51 -3.09
CA PHE A 91 4.01 1.24 -3.56
C PHE A 91 3.38 0.80 -4.87
N GLU A 92 4.16 0.13 -5.71
CA GLU A 92 3.64 -0.49 -6.93
C GLU A 92 2.94 -1.82 -6.59
N CYS A 93 1.70 -1.97 -7.07
CA CYS A 93 0.96 -3.23 -6.98
C CYS A 93 0.65 -3.79 -8.36
N PRO A 94 0.92 -5.09 -8.60
CA PRO A 94 0.45 -5.78 -9.80
C PRO A 94 -1.08 -5.68 -9.91
N ILE A 95 -1.57 -5.40 -11.11
CA ILE A 95 -2.99 -5.34 -11.44
C ILE A 95 -3.46 -6.76 -11.78
N ILE A 96 -4.51 -7.21 -11.10
CA ILE A 96 -5.23 -8.44 -11.45
C ILE A 96 -6.23 -8.13 -12.55
N ARG A 97 -7.09 -7.12 -12.34
CA ARG A 97 -8.08 -6.65 -13.31
C ARG A 97 -8.59 -5.26 -12.98
N ARG A 98 -9.06 -4.56 -14.00
CA ARG A 98 -9.88 -3.35 -13.84
C ARG A 98 -11.35 -3.74 -13.76
N MET A 99 -12.08 -3.13 -12.84
CA MET A 99 -13.51 -3.39 -12.62
C MET A 99 -14.35 -2.43 -13.44
N ALA A 100 -15.62 -2.79 -13.71
CA ALA A 100 -16.54 -1.99 -14.51
C ALA A 100 -16.88 -0.63 -13.86
N ASP A 101 -16.76 -0.53 -12.53
CA ASP A 101 -16.96 0.69 -11.75
C ASP A 101 -15.71 1.59 -11.67
N GLY A 102 -14.68 1.28 -12.46
CA GLY A 102 -13.42 2.04 -12.50
C GLY A 102 -12.41 1.66 -11.43
N ARG A 103 -12.79 0.89 -10.40
CA ARG A 103 -11.86 0.42 -9.37
C ARG A 103 -10.90 -0.62 -9.94
N VAL A 104 -9.73 -0.76 -9.31
CA VAL A 104 -8.68 -1.68 -9.76
C VAL A 104 -8.45 -2.74 -8.69
N ARG A 105 -8.52 -4.01 -9.09
CA ARG A 105 -8.16 -5.12 -8.23
C ARG A 105 -6.66 -5.40 -8.38
N VAL A 106 -5.95 -5.44 -7.26
CA VAL A 106 -4.50 -5.50 -7.22
C VAL A 106 -4.01 -6.57 -6.23
N ILE A 107 -2.76 -6.99 -6.40
CA ILE A 107 -2.02 -7.80 -5.43
C ILE A 107 -1.32 -6.84 -4.46
N ALA A 108 -1.81 -6.76 -3.22
CA ALA A 108 -1.19 -5.90 -2.20
C ALA A 108 0.20 -6.42 -1.80
N PRO A 109 1.04 -5.62 -1.13
CA PRO A 109 2.39 -6.06 -0.72
C PRO A 109 2.39 -7.33 0.15
N SER A 110 1.30 -7.64 0.85
CA SER A 110 1.16 -8.92 1.58
C SER A 110 0.83 -10.14 0.71
N GLY A 111 0.68 -9.97 -0.61
CA GLY A 111 0.17 -10.98 -1.54
C GLY A 111 -1.37 -11.04 -1.61
N VAL A 112 -2.09 -10.45 -0.65
CA VAL A 112 -3.55 -10.54 -0.62
C VAL A 112 -4.20 -9.65 -1.69
N GLU A 113 -5.30 -10.10 -2.29
CA GLU A 113 -6.10 -9.27 -3.18
C GLU A 113 -6.71 -8.07 -2.45
N LYS A 114 -6.57 -6.88 -3.03
CA LYS A 114 -7.23 -5.65 -2.57
C LYS A 114 -7.87 -4.91 -3.73
N ILE A 115 -8.81 -4.03 -3.40
CA ILE A 115 -9.44 -3.12 -4.36
C ILE A 115 -8.95 -1.71 -4.01
N VAL A 116 -8.52 -0.97 -5.03
CA VAL A 116 -8.13 0.43 -4.94
C VAL A 116 -8.94 1.25 -5.93
N GLU A 117 -9.02 2.56 -5.69
CA GLU A 117 -9.63 3.50 -6.63
C GLU A 117 -8.84 3.55 -7.95
N ALA A 118 -9.46 4.10 -8.99
CA ALA A 118 -8.85 4.23 -10.33
C ALA A 118 -7.51 4.99 -10.32
N ASP A 119 -7.36 5.93 -9.38
CA ASP A 119 -6.18 6.76 -9.17
C ASP A 119 -5.13 6.13 -8.22
N GLY A 120 -5.38 4.89 -7.78
CA GLY A 120 -4.50 4.12 -6.91
C GLY A 120 -4.65 4.42 -5.42
N TRP A 121 -5.57 5.30 -5.01
CA TRP A 121 -5.81 5.47 -3.58
C TRP A 121 -6.50 4.23 -2.99
N THR A 122 -5.99 3.79 -1.85
CA THR A 122 -6.76 2.90 -0.99
C THR A 122 -7.99 3.66 -0.52
N SER A 123 -9.20 3.15 -0.82
CA SER A 123 -10.44 3.79 -0.39
C SER A 123 -10.35 4.02 1.11
N PRO A 124 -10.61 5.24 1.60
CA PRO A 124 -10.57 5.46 3.02
C PRO A 124 -11.69 4.66 3.69
N ASP A 125 -11.49 4.33 4.97
CA ASP A 125 -12.56 3.86 5.85
C ASP A 125 -13.81 4.75 5.64
N ARG A 126 -15.01 4.15 5.61
CA ARG A 126 -16.28 4.72 5.09
C ARG A 126 -16.58 6.15 5.58
N LYS A 127 -16.02 6.55 6.73
CA LYS A 127 -16.11 7.89 7.33
C LYS A 127 -15.37 9.01 6.58
N GLN A 128 -14.37 8.72 5.75
CA GLN A 128 -13.62 9.73 5.00
C GLN A 128 -14.10 9.90 3.55
N SER A 129 -14.83 8.93 3.02
CA SER A 129 -15.44 8.99 1.67
C SER A 129 -16.43 10.15 1.54
N SER A 130 -17.21 10.44 2.59
CA SER A 130 -18.19 11.55 2.62
C SER A 130 -17.58 12.95 2.49
N ARG A 131 -16.29 13.14 2.80
CA ARG A 131 -15.61 14.44 2.65
C ARG A 131 -15.03 14.65 1.26
N ARG A 132 -14.69 13.59 0.52
CA ARG A 132 -14.14 13.71 -0.84
C ARG A 132 -15.23 13.96 -1.89
N SER A 133 -16.44 13.46 -1.66
CA SER A 133 -17.60 13.72 -2.53
C SER A 133 -18.15 15.15 -2.45
N MET A 134 -17.68 15.98 -1.50
CA MET A 134 -18.06 17.41 -1.41
C MET A 134 -17.02 18.35 -2.02
N ALA A 135 -15.88 17.84 -2.48
CA ALA A 135 -14.78 18.64 -3.01
C ALA A 135 -14.57 18.42 -4.53
N ALA A 136 -15.51 17.76 -5.20
CA ALA A 136 -15.53 17.51 -6.64
C ALA A 136 -16.70 18.25 -7.29
#